data_AF-A0A4Z2FZQ7-F1
#
_entry.id   AF-A0A4Z2FZQ7-F1
#
_cell.length_a   1.000
_cell.length_b   1.000
_cell.length_c   1.000
_cell.angle_alpha   90.00
_cell.angle_beta   90.00
_cell.angle_gamma   90.00
#
_symmetry.space_group_name_H-M   'P 1'
#
loop_
_entity.id
_entity.type
_entity.pdbx_description
1 polymer ?
#
loop_
_entity_poly.entity_id
_entity_poly.type
_entity_poly.pdbx_seq_one_letter_code
_entity_poly.pdbx_strand_id
1 'polypeptide(L)'
;MSFVKETVDKLLKGYDIRLRPDFGGAPVAVGMSIDVASIDMVSEVNMDYTLTMYFQQYWRDKRLAYIGIPLNLTLDNRVADQLWVPDTYFLNDKKSFVHGVTVKNRMIRLHPDGTVLYGLRITTTAACMMDLRRYPLDEQNCTLEIESYGYTTDDIEFYWKGGESAVTGVTRIELPQFSIVDYKLVSRNVVFSTGKHAPQQCVVHTRNIPNA
;
A
#
# COMPACT_ATOMS: atom_id res chain seq x y z
N MET A 1 5.30 11.40 -35.31
CA MET A 1 4.92 10.44 -34.23
C MET A 1 4.02 11.20 -33.26
N SER A 2 3.22 10.54 -32.42
CA SER A 2 2.35 11.29 -31.50
C SER A 2 3.23 12.02 -30.47
N PHE A 3 2.92 13.28 -30.19
CA PHE A 3 3.63 14.11 -29.21
C PHE A 3 3.75 13.44 -27.83
N VAL A 4 2.74 12.66 -27.46
CA VAL A 4 2.72 11.85 -26.23
C VAL A 4 3.80 10.76 -26.25
N LYS A 5 3.96 10.05 -27.38
CA LYS A 5 4.97 8.99 -27.50
C LYS A 5 6.39 9.56 -27.31
N GLU A 6 6.71 10.64 -28.01
CA GLU A 6 8.03 11.29 -27.92
C GLU A 6 8.31 11.79 -26.49
N THR A 7 7.28 12.28 -25.80
CA THR A 7 7.40 12.70 -24.40
C THR A 7 7.74 11.52 -23.49
N VAL A 8 7.02 10.40 -23.60
CA VAL A 8 7.27 9.20 -22.78
C VAL A 8 8.65 8.60 -23.09
N ASP A 9 9.02 8.51 -24.37
CA ASP A 9 10.35 8.02 -24.78
C ASP A 9 11.47 8.90 -24.19
N LYS A 10 11.26 10.22 -24.11
CA LYS A 10 12.20 11.16 -23.50
C LYS A 10 12.29 11.01 -21.98
N LEU A 11 11.17 10.75 -21.29
CA LEU A 11 11.16 10.53 -19.83
C LEU A 11 11.92 9.26 -19.44
N LEU A 12 11.81 8.20 -20.23
CA LEU A 12 12.46 6.92 -19.96
C LEU A 12 13.93 6.90 -20.42
N LYS A 13 14.32 7.78 -21.34
CA LYS A 13 15.69 7.84 -21.85
C LYS A 13 16.66 8.33 -20.77
N GLY A 14 17.56 7.45 -20.33
CA GLY A 14 18.57 7.76 -19.32
C GLY A 14 18.04 7.72 -17.89
N TYR A 15 16.84 7.18 -17.66
CA TYR A 15 16.30 6.95 -16.33
C TYR A 15 17.01 5.77 -15.66
N ASP A 16 17.62 5.99 -14.49
CA ASP A 16 18.22 4.92 -13.67
C ASP A 16 17.24 4.47 -12.58
N ILE A 17 16.70 3.26 -12.75
CA ILE A 17 15.72 2.64 -11.85
C ILE A 17 16.29 2.31 -10.46
N ARG A 18 17.61 2.22 -10.33
CA ARG A 18 18.26 1.82 -9.07
C ARG A 18 18.36 2.96 -8.07
N LEU A 19 18.21 4.19 -8.55
CA LEU A 19 18.32 5.39 -7.74
C LEU A 19 16.93 5.88 -7.36
N ARG A 20 16.69 6.00 -6.04
CA ARG A 20 15.49 6.68 -5.54
C ARG A 20 15.45 8.14 -6.02
N PRO A 21 14.26 8.73 -6.15
CA PRO A 21 14.13 10.17 -6.35
C PRO A 21 14.91 10.95 -5.29
N ASP A 22 15.52 12.08 -5.70
CA ASP A 22 16.31 12.95 -4.84
C ASP A 22 17.44 12.21 -4.08
N PHE A 23 18.07 11.21 -4.71
CA PHE A 23 19.22 10.49 -4.13
C PHE A 23 20.35 11.45 -3.72
N GLY A 24 20.81 11.34 -2.47
CA GLY A 24 21.78 12.25 -1.85
C GLY A 24 21.17 13.53 -1.26
N GLY A 25 19.84 13.68 -1.33
CA GLY A 25 19.08 14.78 -0.74
C GLY A 25 18.01 14.28 0.23
N ALA A 26 16.90 15.03 0.30
CA ALA A 26 15.79 14.77 1.20
C ALA A 26 15.14 13.38 0.98
N PRO A 27 14.49 12.82 2.02
CA PRO A 27 13.72 11.60 1.88
C PRO A 27 12.53 11.78 0.94
N VAL A 28 12.17 10.70 0.24
CA VAL A 28 11.00 10.68 -0.63
C VAL A 28 9.75 10.45 0.21
N ALA A 29 8.85 11.42 0.22
CA ALA A 29 7.55 11.28 0.87
C ALA A 29 6.62 10.41 0.02
N VAL A 30 6.26 9.23 0.53
CA VAL A 30 5.33 8.28 -0.11
C VAL A 30 4.00 8.26 0.65
N GLY A 31 2.96 8.78 0.01
CA GLY A 31 1.60 8.76 0.52
C GLY A 31 0.91 7.45 0.19
N MET A 32 0.34 6.79 1.19
CA MET A 32 -0.38 5.53 1.05
C MET A 32 -1.89 5.73 1.18
N SER A 33 -2.66 4.98 0.39
CA SER A 33 -4.10 4.87 0.51
C SER A 33 -4.54 3.44 0.23
N ILE A 34 -5.57 2.98 0.95
CA ILE A 34 -6.09 1.62 0.85
C ILE A 34 -7.60 1.70 0.61
N ASP A 35 -8.08 0.99 -0.39
CA ASP A 35 -9.51 0.71 -0.54
C ASP A 35 -9.74 -0.78 -0.31
N VAL A 36 -10.42 -1.12 0.79
CA VAL A 36 -10.67 -2.51 1.15
C VAL A 36 -11.81 -3.05 0.32
N ALA A 37 -11.55 -4.13 -0.43
CA ALA A 37 -12.56 -4.78 -1.24
C ALA A 37 -13.34 -5.83 -0.44
N SER A 38 -12.64 -6.67 0.33
CA SER A 38 -13.23 -7.70 1.18
C SER A 38 -12.25 -8.19 2.24
N ILE A 39 -12.78 -8.70 3.35
CA ILE A 39 -12.07 -9.59 4.25
C ILE A 39 -12.69 -10.96 4.05
N ASP A 40 -11.91 -11.90 3.53
CA ASP A 40 -12.42 -13.15 2.98
C ASP A 40 -12.62 -14.20 4.09
N MET A 41 -11.66 -14.29 5.02
CA MET A 41 -11.75 -15.18 6.17
C MET A 41 -10.94 -14.65 7.35
N VAL A 42 -11.39 -14.98 8.55
CA VAL A 42 -10.68 -14.79 9.81
C VAL A 42 -10.58 -16.18 10.44
N SER A 43 -9.36 -16.63 10.75
CA SER A 43 -9.11 -17.98 11.28
C SER A 43 -8.52 -17.91 12.68
N GLU A 44 -9.29 -18.34 13.67
CA GLU A 44 -8.84 -18.48 15.06
C GLU A 44 -7.86 -19.65 15.22
N VAL A 45 -7.98 -20.67 14.36
CA VAL A 45 -7.09 -21.84 14.34
C VAL A 45 -5.69 -21.44 13.87
N ASN A 46 -5.61 -20.70 12.75
CA ASN A 46 -4.33 -20.30 12.17
C ASN A 46 -3.81 -18.97 12.71
N MET A 47 -4.62 -18.22 13.48
CA MET A 47 -4.30 -16.88 13.97
C MET A 47 -3.95 -15.93 12.81
N ASP A 48 -4.83 -15.87 11.80
CA ASP A 48 -4.68 -15.00 10.64
C ASP A 48 -6.02 -14.55 10.05
N TYR A 49 -5.94 -13.56 9.16
CA TYR A 49 -7.07 -13.10 8.35
C TYR A 49 -6.61 -12.83 6.92
N THR A 50 -7.52 -13.03 5.96
CA THR A 50 -7.26 -12.79 4.54
C THR A 50 -7.99 -11.53 4.08
N LEU A 51 -7.25 -10.59 3.52
CA LEU A 51 -7.70 -9.28 3.09
C LEU A 51 -7.44 -9.11 1.60
N THR A 52 -8.47 -8.69 0.86
CA THR A 52 -8.34 -8.24 -0.53
C THR A 52 -8.54 -6.73 -0.60
N MET A 53 -7.57 -6.01 -1.18
CA MET A 53 -7.57 -4.55 -1.20
C MET A 53 -6.95 -3.96 -2.48
N TYR A 54 -7.32 -2.72 -2.78
CA TYR A 54 -6.59 -1.85 -3.69
C TYR A 54 -5.60 -1.02 -2.89
N PHE A 55 -4.32 -1.27 -3.08
CA PHE A 55 -3.21 -0.57 -2.43
C PHE A 55 -2.65 0.49 -3.37
N GLN A 56 -2.65 1.75 -2.95
CA GLN A 56 -2.22 2.88 -3.74
C GLN A 56 -1.08 3.63 -3.07
N GLN A 57 -0.07 3.97 -3.86
CA GLN A 57 1.09 4.72 -3.44
C GLN A 57 1.29 5.95 -4.33
N TYR A 58 1.62 7.06 -3.69
CA TYR A 58 1.82 8.35 -4.31
C TYR A 58 3.17 8.90 -3.89
N TRP A 59 4.04 9.20 -4.85
CA TRP A 59 5.28 9.92 -4.58
C TRP A 59 5.56 10.90 -5.72
N ARG A 60 6.49 11.81 -5.49
CA ARG A 60 6.93 12.76 -6.52
C ARG A 60 8.33 12.37 -7.01
N ASP A 61 8.46 12.14 -8.31
CA ASP A 61 9.74 11.96 -8.98
C ASP A 61 9.94 13.08 -10.01
N LYS A 62 10.84 14.02 -9.71
CA LYS A 62 11.15 15.18 -10.57
C LYS A 62 11.63 14.76 -11.95
N ARG A 63 12.22 13.57 -12.10
CA ARG A 63 12.72 13.03 -13.37
C ARG A 63 11.59 12.68 -14.34
N LEU A 64 10.39 12.42 -13.81
CA LEU A 64 9.20 12.02 -14.58
C LEU A 64 8.23 13.18 -14.85
N ALA A 65 8.64 14.42 -14.55
CA ALA A 65 7.85 15.61 -14.85
C ALA A 65 7.86 15.94 -16.35
N TYR A 66 6.73 16.37 -16.90
CA TYR A 66 6.58 16.68 -18.31
C TYR A 66 5.78 17.96 -18.53
N ILE A 67 6.04 18.62 -19.67
CA ILE A 67 5.44 19.90 -20.05
C ILE A 67 4.76 19.73 -21.41
N GLY A 68 3.68 20.48 -21.64
CA GLY A 68 2.99 20.54 -22.94
C GLY A 68 1.84 19.55 -23.09
N ILE A 69 1.60 18.66 -22.12
CA ILE A 69 0.45 17.76 -22.09
C ILE A 69 -0.40 18.08 -20.85
N PRO A 70 -1.61 18.64 -20.98
CA PRO A 70 -2.48 18.99 -19.85
C PRO A 70 -3.27 17.78 -19.30
N LEU A 71 -2.78 16.55 -19.54
CA LEU A 71 -3.45 15.30 -19.17
C LEU A 71 -2.57 14.50 -18.22
N ASN A 72 -3.20 13.68 -17.38
CA ASN A 72 -2.51 12.66 -16.59
C ASN A 72 -2.29 11.42 -17.47
N LEU A 73 -1.03 11.04 -17.66
CA LEU A 73 -0.67 9.91 -18.51
C LEU A 73 -0.85 8.60 -17.73
N THR A 74 -1.93 7.87 -18.02
CA THR A 74 -2.10 6.50 -17.53
C THR A 74 -1.39 5.55 -18.49
N LEU A 75 -0.31 4.94 -18.03
CA LEU A 75 0.56 4.08 -18.83
C LEU A 75 0.21 2.60 -18.64
N ASP A 76 0.68 1.75 -19.57
CA ASP A 76 0.55 0.30 -19.45
C ASP A 76 1.31 -0.23 -18.23
N ASN A 77 0.81 -1.30 -17.62
CA ASN A 77 1.35 -1.86 -16.39
C ASN A 77 2.80 -2.36 -16.49
N ARG A 78 3.33 -2.56 -17.70
CA ARG A 78 4.71 -3.01 -17.95
C ARG A 78 5.73 -1.90 -17.69
N VAL A 79 5.32 -0.63 -17.74
CA VAL A 79 6.23 0.48 -17.45
C VAL A 79 6.69 0.49 -16.00
N ALA A 80 5.91 -0.12 -15.10
CA ALA A 80 6.27 -0.23 -13.68
C ALA A 80 7.63 -0.92 -13.47
N ASP A 81 7.99 -1.87 -14.35
CA ASP A 81 9.27 -2.59 -14.27
C ASP A 81 10.46 -1.75 -14.80
N GLN A 82 10.19 -0.59 -15.39
CA GLN A 82 11.18 0.37 -15.91
C GLN A 82 11.25 1.66 -15.07
N LEU A 83 10.50 1.72 -13.97
CA LEU A 83 10.47 2.86 -13.07
C LEU A 83 10.92 2.43 -11.69
N TRP A 84 11.45 3.39 -10.92
CA TRP A 84 11.66 3.16 -9.51
C TRP A 84 10.29 3.11 -8.82
N VAL A 85 10.09 2.10 -7.97
CA VAL A 85 8.93 1.95 -7.09
C VAL A 85 9.43 1.68 -5.67
N PRO A 86 8.75 2.20 -4.63
CA PRO A 86 9.16 1.95 -3.25
C PRO A 86 9.03 0.45 -2.91
N ASP A 87 9.97 -0.07 -2.14
CA ASP A 87 10.10 -1.48 -1.73
C ASP A 87 9.24 -1.81 -0.50
N THR A 88 7.97 -1.45 -0.59
CA THR A 88 7.03 -1.61 0.51
C THR A 88 6.64 -3.07 0.71
N TYR A 89 6.69 -3.54 1.95
CA TYR A 89 6.31 -4.89 2.35
C TYR A 89 5.35 -4.85 3.55
N PHE A 90 4.67 -5.97 3.78
CA PHE A 90 3.79 -6.16 4.92
C PHE A 90 4.48 -7.01 5.98
N LEU A 91 4.70 -6.47 7.18
CA LEU A 91 5.52 -7.12 8.21
C LEU A 91 4.90 -8.43 8.71
N ASN A 92 3.57 -8.45 8.83
CA ASN A 92 2.83 -9.60 9.32
C ASN A 92 2.22 -10.47 8.21
N ASP A 93 2.66 -10.31 6.96
CA ASP A 93 2.21 -11.16 5.86
C ASP A 93 2.76 -12.57 5.97
N LYS A 94 1.87 -13.56 5.94
CA LYS A 94 2.23 -14.98 5.80
C LYS A 94 2.29 -15.39 4.34
N LYS A 95 1.39 -14.84 3.52
CA LYS A 95 1.25 -15.16 2.10
C LYS A 95 0.45 -14.06 1.41
N SER A 96 1.04 -13.48 0.38
CA SER A 96 0.36 -12.50 -0.48
C SER A 96 0.61 -12.76 -1.95
N PHE A 97 -0.31 -12.25 -2.78
CA PHE A 97 -0.13 -12.24 -4.23
C PHE A 97 -0.84 -11.02 -4.85
N VAL A 98 -0.26 -10.55 -5.96
CA VAL A 98 -0.89 -9.54 -6.82
C VAL A 98 -1.79 -10.26 -7.81
N HIS A 99 -3.03 -9.78 -7.97
CA HIS A 99 -3.97 -10.36 -8.94
C HIS A 99 -3.46 -10.21 -10.38
N GLY A 100 -3.76 -11.20 -11.21
CA GLY A 100 -3.12 -11.37 -12.52
C GLY A 100 -4.06 -11.53 -13.72
N VAL A 101 -5.36 -11.32 -13.56
CA VAL A 101 -6.36 -11.64 -14.58
C VAL A 101 -7.03 -10.35 -15.08
N THR A 102 -7.09 -10.10 -16.40
CA THR A 102 -6.43 -10.81 -17.52
C THR A 102 -4.94 -10.47 -17.66
N VAL A 103 -4.48 -9.45 -16.94
CA VAL A 103 -3.07 -9.04 -16.82
C VAL A 103 -2.79 -8.71 -15.35
N LYS A 104 -1.50 -8.60 -14.97
CA LYS A 104 -1.13 -8.13 -13.62
C LYS A 104 -1.84 -6.81 -13.29
N ASN A 105 -2.63 -6.80 -12.23
CA ASN A 105 -3.45 -5.68 -11.78
C ASN A 105 -2.56 -4.62 -11.10
N ARG A 106 -1.76 -3.94 -11.93
CA ARG A 106 -0.95 -2.79 -11.56
C ARG A 106 -1.36 -1.60 -12.43
N MET A 107 -1.33 -0.40 -11.88
CA MET A 107 -1.53 0.82 -12.66
C MET A 107 -0.40 1.81 -12.38
N ILE A 108 0.06 2.50 -13.43
CA ILE A 108 0.96 3.65 -13.31
C ILE A 108 0.25 4.84 -13.95
N ARG A 109 0.14 5.92 -13.18
CA ARG A 109 -0.35 7.21 -13.68
C ARG A 109 0.65 8.29 -13.34
N LEU A 110 1.18 8.93 -14.38
CA LEU A 110 2.06 10.08 -14.26
C LEU A 110 1.24 11.36 -14.31
N HIS A 111 1.61 12.30 -13.46
CA HIS A 111 1.10 13.66 -13.44
C HIS A 111 2.15 14.64 -13.98
N PRO A 112 1.75 15.80 -14.55
CA PRO A 112 2.69 16.74 -15.17
C PRO A 112 3.77 17.28 -14.22
N ASP A 113 3.48 17.35 -12.92
CA ASP A 113 4.36 17.84 -11.87
C ASP A 113 5.41 16.81 -11.39
N GLY A 114 5.40 15.61 -11.97
CA GLY A 114 6.22 14.47 -11.59
C GLY A 114 5.60 13.59 -10.50
N THR A 115 4.37 13.85 -10.08
CA THR A 115 3.67 12.94 -9.15
C THR A 115 3.35 11.62 -9.87
N VAL A 116 3.68 10.50 -9.23
CA VAL A 116 3.41 9.15 -9.70
C VAL A 116 2.37 8.53 -8.78
N LEU A 117 1.32 7.97 -9.38
CA LEU A 117 0.39 7.07 -8.72
C LEU A 117 0.68 5.65 -9.18
N TYR A 118 1.01 4.79 -8.23
CA TYR A 118 1.14 3.35 -8.41
C TYR A 118 0.04 2.64 -7.64
N GLY A 119 -0.78 1.86 -8.35
CA GLY A 119 -1.86 1.09 -7.74
C GLY A 119 -1.66 -0.40 -7.95
N LEU A 120 -1.99 -1.19 -6.92
CA LEU A 120 -1.93 -2.64 -6.90
C LEU A 120 -3.24 -3.21 -6.39
N ARG A 121 -3.70 -4.33 -6.96
CA ARG A 121 -4.75 -5.15 -6.34
C ARG A 121 -4.08 -6.36 -5.68
N ILE A 122 -4.12 -6.41 -4.36
CA ILE A 122 -3.40 -7.39 -3.53
C ILE A 122 -4.41 -8.19 -2.71
N THR A 123 -4.17 -9.50 -2.62
CA THR A 123 -4.71 -10.32 -1.53
C THR A 123 -3.56 -10.74 -0.64
N THR A 124 -3.69 -10.51 0.66
CA THR A 124 -2.70 -10.87 1.69
C THR A 124 -3.39 -11.62 2.82
N THR A 125 -2.74 -12.68 3.30
CA THR A 125 -3.09 -13.36 4.53
C THR A 125 -2.12 -12.89 5.61
N ALA A 126 -2.63 -12.06 6.51
CA ALA A 126 -1.85 -11.40 7.55
C ALA A 126 -2.07 -12.09 8.91
N ALA A 127 -0.99 -12.28 9.66
CA ALA A 127 -1.03 -12.85 11.00
C ALA A 127 -1.72 -11.87 11.97
N CYS A 128 -2.59 -12.42 12.82
CA CYS A 128 -3.29 -11.68 13.86
C CYS A 128 -3.32 -12.53 15.13
N MET A 129 -2.65 -12.06 16.18
CA MET A 129 -2.64 -12.73 17.48
C MET A 129 -3.96 -12.44 18.20
N MET A 130 -4.79 -13.47 18.40
CA MET A 130 -6.10 -13.35 19.03
C MET A 130 -6.07 -13.77 20.50
N ASP A 131 -6.74 -13.02 21.39
CA ASP A 131 -6.98 -13.44 22.77
C ASP A 131 -8.36 -14.10 22.88
N LEU A 132 -8.39 -15.43 22.85
CA LEU A 132 -9.61 -16.23 22.84
C LEU A 132 -10.10 -16.63 24.25
N ARG A 133 -9.56 -16.05 25.32
CA ARG A 133 -9.99 -16.39 26.71
C ARG A 133 -11.47 -16.13 26.98
N ARG A 134 -12.09 -15.24 26.20
CA ARG A 134 -13.51 -14.87 26.31
C ARG A 134 -14.37 -15.42 25.18
N TYR A 135 -13.87 -16.32 24.35
CA TYR A 135 -14.62 -16.88 23.22
C TYR A 135 -15.98 -17.46 23.66
N PRO A 136 -17.09 -17.19 22.93
CA PRO A 136 -17.22 -16.39 21.70
C PRO A 136 -17.58 -14.90 21.95
N LEU A 137 -17.42 -14.40 23.18
CA LEU A 137 -17.75 -13.04 23.62
C LEU A 137 -16.50 -12.16 23.74
N ASP A 138 -15.69 -12.16 22.70
CA ASP A 138 -14.39 -11.53 22.61
C ASP A 138 -14.30 -10.46 21.52
N GLU A 139 -13.29 -9.60 21.66
CA GLU A 139 -12.93 -8.55 20.70
C GLU A 139 -11.49 -8.79 20.27
N GLN A 140 -11.23 -8.63 18.98
CA GLN A 140 -9.94 -8.89 18.37
C GLN A 140 -9.41 -7.65 17.65
N ASN A 141 -8.10 -7.42 17.77
CA ASN A 141 -7.40 -6.31 17.13
C ASN A 141 -6.45 -6.88 16.09
N CYS A 142 -6.90 -6.93 14.84
CA CYS A 142 -6.06 -7.41 13.74
C CYS A 142 -5.45 -6.23 12.99
N THR A 143 -4.13 -6.26 12.84
CA THR A 143 -3.38 -5.15 12.26
C THR A 143 -2.83 -5.53 10.90
N LEU A 144 -2.71 -4.55 10.01
CA LEU A 144 -1.87 -4.64 8.81
C LEU A 144 -0.70 -3.66 8.99
N GLU A 145 0.51 -4.20 9.07
CA GLU A 145 1.73 -3.41 9.27
C GLU A 145 2.48 -3.26 7.94
N ILE A 146 2.74 -2.02 7.53
CA ILE A 146 3.29 -1.63 6.23
C ILE A 146 4.62 -0.90 6.44
N GLU A 147 5.68 -1.35 5.80
CA GLU A 147 7.02 -0.82 6.03
C GLU A 147 7.88 -0.83 4.75
N SER A 148 8.95 -0.03 4.71
CA SER A 148 9.99 -0.09 3.68
C SER A 148 11.08 -1.04 4.14
N TYR A 149 11.48 -1.95 3.24
CA TYR A 149 12.45 -2.99 3.59
C TYR A 149 13.89 -2.47 3.61
N GLY A 150 14.32 -1.82 2.53
CA GLY A 150 15.71 -1.40 2.33
C GLY A 150 15.99 0.06 2.67
N TYR A 151 15.00 0.94 2.60
CA TYR A 151 15.19 2.36 2.87
C TYR A 151 14.87 2.71 4.33
N THR A 152 15.75 3.50 4.94
CA THR A 152 15.55 4.05 6.28
C THR A 152 14.71 5.33 6.22
N THR A 153 14.37 5.90 7.38
CA THR A 153 13.68 7.19 7.49
C THR A 153 14.42 8.35 6.82
N ASP A 154 15.73 8.24 6.64
CA ASP A 154 16.54 9.28 5.98
C ASP A 154 16.34 9.28 4.45
N ASP A 155 15.80 8.18 3.91
CA ASP A 155 15.60 7.98 2.46
C ASP A 155 14.14 7.99 2.04
N ILE A 156 13.23 7.48 2.89
CA ILE A 156 11.79 7.39 2.61
C ILE A 156 11.00 7.75 3.88
N GLU A 157 9.94 8.53 3.67
CA GLU A 157 8.95 8.83 4.70
C GLU A 157 7.56 8.39 4.23
N PHE A 158 6.86 7.63 5.07
CA PHE A 158 5.50 7.20 4.80
C PHE A 158 4.48 8.05 5.52
N TYR A 159 3.33 8.26 4.87
CA TYR A 159 2.18 8.92 5.48
C TYR A 159 0.87 8.43 4.87
N TRP A 160 -0.22 8.53 5.64
CA TRP A 160 -1.57 8.24 5.18
C TRP A 160 -2.12 9.42 4.35
N LYS A 161 -2.35 9.19 3.06
CA LYS A 161 -2.86 10.22 2.16
C LYS A 161 -4.35 10.43 2.42
N GLY A 162 -4.68 11.58 3.04
CA GLY A 162 -6.06 11.89 3.45
C GLY A 162 -6.33 11.66 4.93
N GLY A 163 -5.32 11.34 5.74
CA GLY A 163 -5.48 11.12 7.18
C GLY A 163 -6.49 10.02 7.45
N GLU A 164 -7.57 10.34 8.18
CA GLU A 164 -8.64 9.39 8.51
C GLU A 164 -9.35 8.81 7.28
N SER A 165 -9.40 9.53 6.15
CA SER A 165 -10.02 9.04 4.92
C SER A 165 -9.07 8.27 4.01
N ALA A 166 -7.85 7.95 4.46
CA ALA A 166 -6.88 7.23 3.66
C ALA A 166 -7.25 5.76 3.44
N VAL A 167 -8.09 5.21 4.32
CA VAL A 167 -8.63 3.85 4.23
C VAL A 167 -10.13 3.90 3.98
N THR A 168 -10.59 3.31 2.88
CA THR A 168 -12.00 3.26 2.49
C THR A 168 -12.49 1.82 2.35
N GLY A 169 -13.80 1.64 2.18
CA GLY A 169 -14.41 0.33 1.98
C GLY A 169 -14.75 -0.43 3.26
N VAL A 170 -14.08 -0.13 4.38
CA VAL A 170 -14.24 -0.83 5.67
C VAL A 170 -15.70 -0.92 6.15
N THR A 171 -16.47 0.16 6.00
CA THR A 171 -17.88 0.21 6.43
C THR A 171 -18.84 -0.65 5.59
N ARG A 172 -18.39 -1.16 4.44
CA ARG A 172 -19.19 -2.00 3.53
C ARG A 172 -18.85 -3.48 3.66
N ILE A 173 -17.90 -3.82 4.53
CA ILE A 173 -17.45 -5.19 4.71
C ILE A 173 -18.45 -5.89 5.63
N GLU A 174 -19.00 -7.00 5.13
CA GLU A 174 -19.82 -7.90 5.91
C GLU A 174 -19.03 -9.19 6.14
N LEU A 175 -18.88 -9.55 7.42
CA LEU A 175 -18.25 -10.79 7.85
C LEU A 175 -19.33 -11.70 8.43
N PRO A 176 -19.29 -13.01 8.16
CA PRO A 176 -20.34 -13.93 8.62
C PRO A 176 -20.33 -14.14 10.14
N GLN A 177 -19.15 -14.12 10.77
CA GLN A 177 -18.98 -14.44 12.21
C GLN A 177 -18.53 -13.24 13.04
N PHE A 178 -18.04 -12.18 12.40
CA PHE A 178 -17.47 -11.01 13.06
C PHE A 178 -18.21 -9.74 12.63
N SER A 179 -18.18 -8.73 13.48
CA SER A 179 -18.58 -7.36 13.13
C SER A 179 -17.37 -6.45 13.27
N ILE A 180 -17.16 -5.56 12.30
CA ILE A 180 -16.13 -4.52 12.39
C ILE A 180 -16.68 -3.37 13.23
N VAL A 181 -15.97 -3.01 14.30
CA VAL A 181 -16.40 -1.96 15.23
C VAL A 181 -15.82 -0.61 14.81
N ASP A 182 -14.50 -0.55 14.65
CA ASP A 182 -13.77 0.63 14.20
C ASP A 182 -12.45 0.23 13.52
N TYR A 183 -11.76 1.21 12.97
CA TYR A 183 -10.39 1.05 12.50
C TYR A 183 -9.58 2.29 12.89
N LYS A 184 -8.27 2.11 13.09
CA LYS A 184 -7.33 3.17 13.46
C LYS A 184 -6.12 3.16 12.55
N LEU A 185 -5.67 4.35 12.19
CA LEU A 185 -4.46 4.55 11.40
C LEU A 185 -3.38 5.08 12.33
N VAL A 186 -2.26 4.38 12.37
CA VAL A 186 -1.13 4.69 13.25
C VAL A 186 0.12 4.87 12.39
N SER A 187 0.86 5.93 12.66
CA SER A 187 2.18 6.18 12.07
C SER A 187 3.19 6.18 13.21
N ARG A 188 4.20 5.30 13.17
CA ARG A 188 5.21 5.19 14.23
C ARG A 188 6.60 5.01 13.63
N ASN A 189 7.61 5.48 14.35
CA ASN A 189 9.01 5.17 14.01
C ASN A 189 9.46 3.96 14.82
N VAL A 190 10.06 2.99 14.15
CA VAL A 190 10.62 1.76 14.74
C VAL A 190 12.13 1.75 14.47
N VAL A 191 12.89 1.22 15.43
CA VAL A 191 14.35 1.14 15.33
C VAL A 191 14.76 -0.32 15.26
N PHE A 192 15.40 -0.70 14.16
CA PHE A 192 16.02 -2.01 13.96
C PHE A 192 17.55 -1.89 14.09
N SER A 193 18.23 -3.04 14.08
CA SER A 193 19.70 -3.09 14.09
C SER A 193 20.33 -2.40 12.87
N THR A 194 19.60 -2.33 11.77
CA THR A 194 20.04 -1.75 10.48
C THR A 194 19.76 -0.26 10.35
N GLY A 195 18.91 0.32 11.20
CA GLY A 195 18.53 1.72 11.11
C GLY A 195 17.14 2.02 11.65
N LYS A 196 16.71 3.27 11.52
CA LYS A 196 15.35 3.70 11.84
C LYS A 196 14.47 3.54 10.61
N HIS A 197 13.31 2.95 10.80
CA HIS A 197 12.26 2.79 9.79
C HIS A 197 10.97 3.46 10.30
N ALA A 198 10.10 3.91 9.38
CA ALA A 198 8.84 4.57 9.73
C ALA A 198 7.63 3.74 9.24
N PRO A 199 7.32 2.60 9.88
CA PRO A 199 6.19 1.78 9.49
C PRO A 199 4.85 2.50 9.70
N GLN A 200 3.92 2.25 8.78
CA GLN A 200 2.52 2.63 8.86
C GLN A 200 1.71 1.40 9.29
N GLN A 201 0.75 1.60 10.18
CA GLN A 201 -0.07 0.52 10.70
C GLN A 201 -1.55 0.88 10.57
N CYS A 202 -2.32 -0.03 9.97
CA CYS A 202 -3.77 0.02 9.98
C CYS A 202 -4.27 -1.05 10.96
N VAL A 203 -4.98 -0.62 12.01
CA VAL A 203 -5.55 -1.50 13.03
C VAL A 203 -7.04 -1.64 12.75
N VAL A 204 -7.52 -2.85 12.52
CA VAL A 204 -8.94 -3.17 12.37
C VAL A 204 -9.41 -3.84 13.65
N HIS A 205 -10.43 -3.25 14.28
CA HIS A 205 -11.03 -3.76 15.49
C HIS A 205 -12.30 -4.53 15.14
N THR A 206 -12.33 -5.81 15.52
CA THR A 206 -13.46 -6.71 15.26
C THR A 206 -14.03 -7.26 16.56
N ARG A 207 -15.32 -7.54 16.56
CA ARG A 207 -16.04 -8.19 17.66
C ARG A 207 -16.72 -9.45 17.15
N ASN A 208 -16.58 -10.55 17.88
CA ASN A 208 -17.29 -11.79 17.55
C ASN A 208 -18.80 -11.59 17.70
N ILE A 209 -19.58 -12.16 16.78
CA ILE A 209 -21.04 -12.16 16.83
C ILE A 209 -21.49 -13.46 17.50
N PRO A 210 -21.87 -13.46 18.78
CA PRO A 210 -22.41 -14.64 19.42
C PRO A 210 -23.78 -14.95 18.78
N ASN A 211 -23.85 -16.05 18.02
CA ASN A 211 -25.04 -16.64 17.36
C ASN A 211 -25.24 -16.40 15.85
N ALA A 212 -24.18 -16.42 15.03
CA ALA A 212 -24.32 -16.71 13.59
C ALA A 212 -24.34 -18.22 13.31
#